data_AF-A0A7Y0XGF5-F1
#
_entry.id   AF-A0A7Y0XGF5-F1
#
_cell.length_a   1.000
_cell.length_b   1.000
_cell.length_c   1.000
_cell.angle_alpha   90.00
_cell.angle_beta   90.00
_cell.angle_gamma   90.00
#
_symmetry.space_group_name_H-M   'P 1'
#
loop_
_entity.id
_entity.type
_entity.pdbx_description
1 polymer ?
#
loop_
_entity_poly.entity_id
_entity_poly.type
_entity_poly.pdbx_seq_one_letter_code
_entity_poly.pdbx_strand_id
1 'polypeptide(L)'
;SFTYIVTSGGVSESTTVNVDVTPVNDAPVAKDDIATTQEDTAVTIDVLPNDTDADGDKLSVESASVPKEQGTVEVVNGKLVFTPAENFNGDAEITYTVTDGQLTDEAKVT
;
A
#
# COMPACT_ATOMS: atom_id res chain seq x y z
N SER A 1 -8.28 16.40 -25.06
CA SER A 1 -8.94 17.54 -25.73
C SER A 1 -10.08 17.04 -26.60
N PHE A 2 -11.00 17.92 -26.98
CA PHE A 2 -12.00 17.62 -28.00
C PHE A 2 -12.23 18.85 -28.88
N THR A 3 -12.70 18.59 -30.10
CA THR A 3 -12.99 19.64 -31.08
C THR A 3 -14.50 19.76 -31.24
N TYR A 4 -15.02 20.98 -31.25
CA TYR A 4 -16.41 21.24 -31.57
C TYR A 4 -16.52 22.18 -32.77
N ILE A 5 -17.59 22.00 -33.53
CA ILE A 5 -17.88 22.75 -34.76
C ILE A 5 -19.15 23.58 -34.51
N VAL A 6 -19.07 24.89 -34.70
CA VAL A 6 -20.22 25.79 -34.69
C VAL A 6 -20.59 26.10 -36.12
N THR A 7 -21.86 25.88 -36.48
CA THR A 7 -22.37 26.19 -37.83
C THR A 7 -23.44 27.25 -37.73
N SER A 8 -23.30 28.33 -38.49
CA SER A 8 -24.29 29.40 -38.62
C SER A 8 -24.39 29.84 -40.07
N GLY A 9 -25.61 29.90 -40.61
CA GLY A 9 -25.86 30.36 -41.98
C GLY A 9 -25.17 29.53 -43.08
N GLY A 10 -24.83 28.26 -42.84
CA GLY A 10 -24.13 27.39 -43.79
C GLY A 10 -22.60 27.51 -43.77
N VAL A 11 -22.02 28.32 -42.87
CA VAL A 11 -20.58 28.39 -42.60
C VAL A 11 -20.29 27.68 -41.28
N SER A 12 -19.23 26.87 -41.25
CA SER A 12 -18.79 26.14 -40.06
C SER A 12 -17.40 26.60 -39.64
N GLU A 13 -17.21 26.85 -38.35
CA GLU A 13 -15.90 27.03 -37.71
C GLU A 13 -15.69 25.94 -36.65
N SER A 14 -14.48 25.42 -36.56
CA SER A 14 -14.09 24.47 -35.52
C SER A 14 -13.12 25.11 -34.55
N THR A 15 -13.28 24.82 -33.26
CA THR A 15 -12.28 25.14 -32.25
C THR A 15 -12.02 23.93 -31.34
N THR A 16 -10.84 23.89 -30.75
CA THR A 16 -10.40 22.80 -29.88
C THR A 16 -10.41 23.28 -28.43
N VAL A 17 -11.10 22.53 -27.58
CA VAL A 17 -11.02 22.69 -26.12
C VAL A 17 -9.98 21.71 -25.61
N ASN A 18 -8.95 22.26 -24.98
CA ASN A 18 -8.00 21.46 -24.21
C ASN A 18 -8.56 21.25 -22.80
N VAL A 19 -8.49 20.01 -22.35
CA VAL A 19 -8.81 19.62 -20.98
C VAL A 19 -7.55 18.97 -20.46
N ASP A 20 -6.93 19.63 -19.48
CA ASP A 20 -5.74 19.15 -18.82
C ASP A 20 -6.16 18.41 -17.55
N VAL A 21 -5.73 17.16 -17.42
CA VAL A 21 -5.86 16.38 -16.19
C VAL A 21 -4.47 16.31 -15.59
N THR A 22 -4.28 16.97 -14.44
CA THR A 22 -3.02 16.89 -13.71
C THR A 22 -2.99 15.60 -12.90
N PRO A 23 -1.96 14.76 -13.03
CA PRO A 23 -1.81 13.60 -12.16
C PRO A 23 -1.66 14.06 -10.70
N VAL A 24 -2.27 13.31 -9.80
CA VAL A 24 -2.16 13.47 -8.35
C VAL A 24 -1.67 12.12 -7.84
N ASN A 25 -0.74 12.15 -6.89
CA ASN A 25 -0.22 10.93 -6.25
C ASN A 25 -1.37 10.13 -5.63
N ASP A 26 -1.50 8.88 -6.02
CA ASP A 26 -2.39 7.90 -5.41
C ASP A 26 -1.68 7.25 -4.21
N ALA A 27 -2.44 6.72 -3.25
CA ALA A 27 -1.84 5.99 -2.12
C ALA A 27 -1.47 4.56 -2.55
N PRO A 28 -0.52 3.92 -1.85
CA PRO A 28 -0.30 2.48 -1.98
C PRO A 28 -1.60 1.70 -1.78
N VAL A 29 -1.67 0.53 -2.38
CA VAL A 29 -2.69 -0.49 -2.10
C VAL A 29 -2.01 -1.64 -1.38
N ALA A 30 -2.12 -1.62 -0.06
CA ALA A 30 -1.58 -2.67 0.80
C ALA A 30 -2.54 -3.87 0.85
N LYS A 31 -2.01 -5.10 0.87
CA LYS A 31 -2.82 -6.32 0.92
C LYS A 31 -2.40 -7.21 2.08
N ASP A 32 -3.40 -7.76 2.78
CA ASP A 32 -3.15 -8.68 3.89
C ASP A 32 -2.27 -9.87 3.49
N ASP A 33 -1.40 -10.25 4.43
CA ASP A 33 -0.46 -11.35 4.32
C ASP A 33 -0.80 -12.48 5.30
N ILE A 34 -0.24 -13.66 5.02
CA ILE A 34 -0.33 -14.81 5.90
C ILE A 34 1.07 -15.33 6.20
N ALA A 35 1.35 -15.57 7.48
CA ALA A 35 2.61 -16.15 7.93
C ALA A 35 2.38 -17.18 9.03
N THR A 36 3.26 -18.18 9.12
CA THR A 36 3.23 -19.15 10.23
C THR A 36 4.63 -19.33 10.79
N THR A 37 4.70 -19.56 12.09
CA THR A 37 5.93 -19.88 12.81
C THR A 37 5.61 -20.82 13.97
N GLN A 38 6.64 -21.46 14.52
CA GLN A 38 6.49 -22.21 15.77
C GLN A 38 6.42 -21.25 16.95
N GLU A 39 5.86 -21.71 18.08
CA GLU A 39 5.97 -20.98 19.35
C GLU A 39 7.44 -20.64 19.65
N ASP A 40 7.64 -19.48 20.28
CA ASP A 40 8.95 -18.94 20.67
C ASP A 40 9.98 -18.80 19.52
N THR A 41 9.52 -18.87 18.27
CA THR A 41 10.38 -18.83 17.08
C THR A 41 10.08 -17.59 16.27
N ALA A 42 11.08 -16.71 16.16
CA ALA A 42 10.96 -15.51 15.33
C ALA A 42 10.86 -15.86 13.83
N VAL A 43 10.13 -15.04 13.09
CA VAL A 43 9.91 -15.17 11.65
C VAL A 43 10.14 -13.85 10.94
N THR A 44 10.74 -13.90 9.74
CA THR A 44 10.89 -12.75 8.85
C THR A 44 9.87 -12.85 7.72
N ILE A 45 9.08 -11.80 7.52
CA ILE A 45 7.94 -11.77 6.60
C ILE A 45 8.16 -10.64 5.58
N ASP A 46 8.06 -11.00 4.30
CA ASP A 46 8.12 -10.05 3.20
C ASP A 46 6.70 -9.68 2.78
N VAL A 47 6.24 -8.51 3.22
CA VAL A 47 4.85 -8.04 3.02
C VAL A 47 4.65 -7.29 1.70
N LEU A 48 5.69 -6.64 1.18
CA LEU A 48 5.59 -5.84 -0.05
C LEU A 48 5.30 -6.59 -1.38
N PRO A 49 5.55 -7.90 -1.56
CA PRO A 49 5.38 -8.55 -2.86
C PRO A 49 3.96 -8.56 -3.44
N ASN A 50 2.93 -8.43 -2.61
CA ASN A 50 1.52 -8.42 -3.03
C ASN A 50 0.93 -7.00 -3.13
N ASP A 51 1.68 -5.98 -2.73
CA ASP A 51 1.30 -4.58 -2.70
C ASP A 51 1.54 -3.90 -4.06
N THR A 52 0.79 -2.84 -4.33
CA THR A 52 0.89 -2.10 -5.59
C THR A 52 0.70 -0.61 -5.38
N ASP A 53 1.31 0.18 -6.24
CA ASP A 53 1.09 1.62 -6.35
C ASP A 53 0.65 1.97 -7.77
N ALA A 54 -0.33 2.87 -7.92
CA ALA A 54 -0.89 3.21 -9.23
C ALA A 54 0.05 4.08 -10.07
N ASP A 55 0.87 4.90 -9.41
CA ASP A 55 1.88 5.76 -10.04
C ASP A 55 3.20 5.01 -10.28
N GLY A 56 3.36 3.84 -9.67
CA GLY A 56 4.54 2.99 -9.78
C GLY A 56 5.66 3.41 -8.83
N ASP A 57 5.32 4.16 -7.77
CA ASP A 57 6.26 4.59 -6.77
C ASP A 57 6.80 3.41 -5.95
N LYS A 58 8.01 3.61 -5.40
CA LYS A 58 8.70 2.57 -4.65
C LYS A 58 8.08 2.45 -3.26
N LEU A 59 7.49 1.29 -3.00
CA LEU A 59 6.90 0.98 -1.69
C LEU A 59 7.95 0.62 -0.63
N SER A 60 7.65 0.96 0.62
CA SER A 60 8.39 0.56 1.81
C SER A 60 7.48 0.46 3.03
N VAL A 61 7.89 -0.32 4.04
CA VAL A 61 7.17 -0.40 5.32
C VAL A 61 7.57 0.79 6.19
N GLU A 62 6.58 1.59 6.58
CA GLU A 62 6.77 2.74 7.47
C GLU A 62 6.75 2.31 8.95
N SER A 63 5.77 1.49 9.32
CA SER A 63 5.59 1.08 10.71
C SER A 63 4.92 -0.29 10.82
N ALA A 64 5.08 -0.94 11.98
CA ALA A 64 4.39 -2.17 12.31
C ALA A 64 4.12 -2.25 13.82
N SER A 65 3.02 -2.89 14.19
CA SER A 65 2.65 -3.12 15.59
C SER A 65 1.90 -4.44 15.77
N VAL A 66 2.02 -5.00 16.96
CA VAL A 66 1.34 -6.22 17.39
C VAL A 66 0.96 -6.06 18.86
N PRO A 67 -0.18 -6.61 19.33
CA PRO A 67 -0.48 -6.65 20.75
C PRO A 67 0.66 -7.28 21.55
N LYS A 68 1.04 -6.64 22.67
CA LYS A 68 2.22 -7.02 23.45
C LYS A 68 2.12 -8.45 24.01
N GLU A 69 0.91 -8.91 24.27
CA GLU A 69 0.59 -10.26 24.73
C GLU A 69 0.79 -11.33 23.66
N GLN A 70 0.84 -10.95 22.37
CA GLN A 70 1.10 -11.85 21.24
C GLN A 70 2.59 -11.85 20.86
N GLY A 71 3.31 -10.75 21.09
CA GLY A 71 4.75 -10.67 20.87
C GLY A 71 5.28 -9.27 20.61
N THR A 72 6.33 -9.21 19.79
CA THR A 72 6.96 -7.96 19.31
C THR A 72 7.18 -8.04 17.81
N VAL A 73 7.07 -6.90 17.13
CA VAL A 73 7.38 -6.78 15.70
C VAL A 73 8.35 -5.63 15.47
N GLU A 74 9.35 -5.84 14.62
CA GLU A 74 10.31 -4.83 14.18
C GLU A 74 10.40 -4.80 12.66
N VAL A 75 10.73 -3.64 12.09
CA VAL A 75 11.02 -3.52 10.65
C VAL A 75 12.53 -3.60 10.47
N VAL A 76 13.02 -4.70 9.89
CA VAL A 76 14.46 -4.94 9.67
C VAL A 76 14.71 -5.15 8.19
N ASN A 77 15.53 -4.29 7.58
CA ASN A 77 15.83 -4.32 6.14
C ASN A 77 14.57 -4.31 5.25
N GLY A 78 13.53 -3.58 5.66
CA GLY A 78 12.26 -3.45 4.92
C GLY A 78 11.32 -4.66 5.04
N LYS A 79 11.62 -5.61 5.91
CA LYS A 79 10.76 -6.77 6.21
C LYS A 79 10.30 -6.73 7.66
N LEU A 80 9.17 -7.34 7.94
CA LEU A 80 8.71 -7.52 9.32
C LEU A 80 9.47 -8.67 9.96
N VAL A 81 9.96 -8.46 11.18
CA VAL A 81 10.51 -9.50 12.04
C VAL A 81 9.59 -9.62 13.25
N PHE A 82 8.78 -10.67 13.26
CA PHE A 82 7.88 -10.98 14.37
C PHE A 82 8.52 -11.99 15.30
N THR A 83 8.50 -11.71 16.59
CA THR A 83 8.91 -12.62 17.66
C THR A 83 7.72 -12.86 18.58
N PRO A 84 7.16 -14.08 18.64
CA PRO A 84 6.07 -14.40 19.55
C PRO A 84 6.43 -14.13 21.01
N ALA A 85 5.44 -13.78 21.84
CA ALA A 85 5.61 -13.75 23.28
C ALA A 85 5.88 -15.18 23.82
N GLU A 86 6.59 -15.27 24.94
CA GLU A 86 6.98 -16.56 25.51
C GLU A 86 5.76 -17.45 25.81
N ASN A 87 5.76 -18.68 25.28
CA ASN A 87 4.65 -19.64 25.36
C ASN A 87 3.33 -19.15 24.73
N PHE A 88 3.36 -18.14 23.85
CA PHE A 88 2.17 -17.72 23.10
C PHE A 88 1.84 -18.76 22.03
N ASN A 89 0.59 -19.18 22.01
CA ASN A 89 0.04 -20.08 21.00
C ASN A 89 -1.33 -19.58 20.54
N GLY A 90 -1.55 -19.55 19.23
CA GLY A 90 -2.77 -19.05 18.60
C GLY A 90 -2.46 -18.08 17.46
N ASP A 91 -3.51 -17.43 16.97
CA ASP A 91 -3.41 -16.46 15.88
C ASP A 91 -2.89 -15.12 16.43
N ALA A 92 -1.83 -14.59 15.82
CA ALA A 92 -1.35 -13.23 16.07
C ALA A 92 -1.86 -12.31 14.96
N GLU A 93 -2.09 -11.03 15.30
CA GLU A 93 -2.49 -10.02 14.32
C GLU A 93 -1.48 -8.87 14.35
N ILE A 94 -0.71 -8.74 13.26
CA ILE A 94 0.25 -7.67 13.07
C ILE A 94 -0.37 -6.64 12.13
N THR A 95 -0.50 -5.38 12.56
CA THR A 95 -0.85 -4.27 11.67
C THR A 95 0.42 -3.61 11.18
N TYR A 96 0.52 -3.35 9.88
CA TYR A 96 1.64 -2.62 9.30
C TYR A 96 1.16 -1.53 8.32
N THR A 97 2.00 -0.51 8.14
CA THR A 97 1.75 0.63 7.26
C THR A 97 2.75 0.60 6.11
N VAL A 98 2.25 0.66 4.87
CA VAL A 98 3.04 0.77 3.64
C VAL A 98 2.99 2.21 3.16
N THR A 99 4.11 2.73 2.68
CA THR A 99 4.23 4.09 2.13
C THR A 99 4.98 4.10 0.80
N ASP A 100 4.57 5.01 -0.08
CA ASP A 100 5.28 5.43 -1.29
C ASP A 100 6.26 6.60 -1.03
N GLY A 101 6.33 7.11 0.21
CA GLY A 101 7.09 8.29 0.62
C GLY A 101 6.28 9.59 0.76
N GLN A 102 5.00 9.58 0.41
CA GLN A 102 4.07 10.71 0.50
C GLN A 102 2.72 10.34 1.14
N LEU A 103 2.14 9.22 0.72
CA LEU A 103 0.89 8.65 1.20
C LEU A 103 1.13 7.25 1.79
N THR A 104 0.09 6.74 2.45
CA THR A 104 0.17 5.50 3.24
C THR A 104 -1.09 4.68 3.08
N ASP A 105 -0.96 3.37 3.25
CA ASP A 105 -2.08 2.43 3.43
C ASP A 105 -1.73 1.37 4.49
N GLU A 106 -2.73 0.78 5.11
CA GLU A 106 -2.56 -0.22 6.18
C GLU A 106 -3.04 -1.60 5.75
N ALA A 107 -2.31 -2.64 6.16
CA ALA A 107 -2.70 -4.03 5.99
C ALA A 107 -2.29 -4.87 7.21
N LYS A 108 -2.71 -6.13 7.23
CA LYS A 108 -2.47 -7.05 8.34
C LYS A 108 -1.68 -8.28 7.92
N VAL A 109 -0.93 -8.84 8.87
CA VAL A 109 -0.45 -10.22 8.80
C VAL A 109 -1.18 -11.06 9.84
N THR A 110 -1.71 -12.21 9.43
CA THR A 110 -2.33 -13.23 10.29
C THR A 110 -1.66 -14.59 10.17
#